data_AF-X0YB68-F1
#
_entry.id   AF-X0YB68-F1
#
_cell.length_a   1.000
_cell.length_b   1.000
_cell.length_c   1.000
_cell.angle_alpha   90.00
_cell.angle_beta   90.00
_cell.angle_gamma   90.00
#
_symmetry.space_group_name_H-M   'P 1'
#
loop_
_entity.id
_entity.type
_entity.pdbx_description
1 polymer ?
#
loop_
_entity_poly.entity_id
_entity_poly.type
_entity_poly.pdbx_seq_one_letter_code
_entity_poly.pdbx_strand_id
1 'polypeptide(L)'
;AAYLARAGLRVALVERRYEIGGGLVTEELLFPGYYSNLHAIYHMMVDYCPVFSDFNLDRHALIFIKPNAQTAMVFDDGTSLVMARMLEDTRDAIAKYSFKDAATFGKLTKTWRRVVDEVVAPATYVPAMAPVELTIAMERTDIGKAVLEMTERSPLEIITELFENDRVRALMLYVSCMWGLDPRESGVGFFVPLLLVQGLNKCYCYGGSHKFAGALVREVLEAGGIVLDSAEVVKIFLQN
;
A
#
# COMPACT_ATOMS: atom_id res chain seq x y z
N ALA A 1 -3.80 -17.43 -8.75
CA ALA A 1 -4.41 -18.74 -8.48
C ALA A 1 -5.93 -18.64 -8.37
N ALA A 2 -6.48 -17.94 -7.36
CA ALA A 2 -7.94 -17.85 -7.14
C ALA A 2 -8.74 -17.39 -8.38
N TYR A 3 -8.29 -16.34 -9.09
CA TYR A 3 -8.95 -15.90 -10.32
C TYR A 3 -8.95 -16.95 -11.44
N LEU A 4 -7.85 -17.69 -11.62
CA LEU A 4 -7.78 -18.76 -12.61
C LEU A 4 -8.74 -19.90 -12.26
N ALA A 5 -8.80 -20.28 -10.98
CA ALA A 5 -9.71 -21.32 -10.50
C ALA A 5 -11.18 -20.90 -10.68
N ARG A 6 -11.52 -19.65 -10.32
CA ARG A 6 -12.86 -19.07 -10.55
C ARG A 6 -13.25 -19.02 -12.03
N ALA A 7 -12.27 -18.86 -12.92
CA ALA A 7 -12.49 -18.92 -14.37
C ALA A 7 -12.66 -20.35 -14.91
N GLY A 8 -12.67 -21.38 -14.04
CA GLY A 8 -12.89 -22.78 -14.42
C GLY A 8 -11.62 -23.52 -14.85
N LEU A 9 -10.44 -22.94 -14.66
CA LEU A 9 -9.18 -23.63 -14.95
C LEU A 9 -8.84 -24.61 -13.81
N ARG A 10 -8.23 -25.75 -14.16
CA ARG A 10 -7.64 -26.65 -13.17
C ARG A 10 -6.33 -26.04 -12.67
N VAL A 11 -6.33 -25.62 -11.41
CA VAL A 11 -5.20 -24.89 -10.79
C VAL A 11 -4.54 -25.76 -9.72
N ALA A 12 -3.22 -25.83 -9.76
CA ALA A 12 -2.39 -26.29 -8.64
C ALA A 12 -1.53 -25.12 -8.14
N LEU A 13 -1.61 -24.81 -6.85
CA LEU A 13 -0.70 -23.88 -6.17
C LEU A 13 0.44 -24.71 -5.55
N VAL A 14 1.68 -24.39 -5.90
CA VAL A 14 2.87 -25.11 -5.41
C VAL A 14 3.68 -24.17 -4.53
N GLU A 15 3.93 -24.56 -3.29
CA GLU A 15 4.67 -23.78 -2.29
C GLU A 15 5.80 -24.63 -1.69
N ARG A 16 6.99 -24.04 -1.56
CA ARG A 16 8.18 -24.69 -1.03
C ARG A 16 8.08 -24.92 0.48
N ARG A 17 7.49 -23.97 1.22
CA ARG A 17 7.30 -24.06 2.67
C ARG A 17 6.12 -24.98 3.00
N TYR A 18 6.02 -25.36 4.28
CA TYR A 18 4.87 -26.08 4.83
C TYR A 18 3.64 -25.18 5.04
N GLU A 19 3.74 -23.88 4.72
CA GLU A 19 2.71 -22.89 4.99
C GLU A 19 2.58 -21.92 3.81
N ILE A 20 1.34 -21.67 3.40
CA ILE A 20 1.01 -20.73 2.33
C ILE A 20 0.94 -19.31 2.88
N GLY A 21 1.42 -18.34 2.10
CA GLY A 21 1.17 -16.93 2.37
C GLY A 21 2.33 -16.02 2.01
N GLY A 22 3.54 -16.57 1.87
CA GLY A 22 4.72 -15.78 1.57
C GLY A 22 4.96 -14.70 2.62
N GLY A 23 4.80 -13.43 2.24
CA GLY A 23 4.89 -12.30 3.17
C GLY A 23 3.66 -12.08 4.07
N LEU A 24 2.53 -12.74 3.77
CA LEU A 24 1.34 -12.79 4.62
C LEU A 24 1.52 -13.91 5.66
N VAL A 25 2.43 -13.70 6.60
CA VAL A 25 2.85 -14.70 7.59
C VAL A 25 2.62 -14.15 8.99
N THR A 26 2.07 -14.99 9.86
CA THR A 26 1.77 -14.68 11.26
C THR A 26 2.23 -15.85 12.12
N GLU A 27 3.24 -15.62 12.94
CA GLU A 27 3.91 -16.68 13.72
C GLU A 27 4.03 -16.30 15.21
N GLU A 28 3.99 -17.31 16.07
CA GLU A 28 4.23 -17.18 17.50
C GLU A 28 5.74 -17.29 17.77
N LEU A 29 6.45 -16.16 17.76
CA LEU A 29 7.92 -16.15 17.76
C LEU A 29 8.56 -15.68 19.07
N LEU A 30 7.97 -14.68 19.72
CA LEU A 30 8.60 -14.05 20.89
C LEU A 30 8.28 -14.82 22.17
N PHE A 31 6.99 -15.09 22.42
CA PHE A 31 6.52 -15.77 23.63
C PHE A 31 5.23 -16.55 23.33
N PRO A 32 4.92 -17.63 24.08
CA PRO A 32 3.65 -18.31 23.99
C PRO A 32 2.46 -17.35 24.21
N GLY A 33 1.47 -17.40 23.33
CA GLY A 33 0.33 -16.49 23.22
C GLY A 33 0.55 -15.25 22.34
N TYR A 34 1.77 -15.00 21.84
CA TYR A 34 2.13 -13.74 21.16
C TYR A 34 2.45 -13.94 19.68
N TYR A 35 1.48 -13.60 18.84
CA TYR A 35 1.58 -13.68 17.39
C TYR A 35 2.15 -12.40 16.80
N SER A 36 3.10 -12.55 15.88
CA SER A 36 3.76 -11.45 15.17
C SER A 36 3.67 -11.68 13.66
N ASN A 37 3.43 -10.60 12.91
CA ASN A 37 3.60 -10.63 11.46
C ASN A 37 5.07 -10.40 11.13
N LEU A 38 5.72 -11.34 10.43
CA LEU A 38 7.15 -11.22 10.11
C LEU A 38 7.45 -10.31 8.92
N HIS A 39 6.45 -9.99 8.10
CA HIS A 39 6.65 -9.23 6.88
C HIS A 39 5.50 -8.25 6.63
N ALA A 40 4.37 -8.71 6.07
CA ALA A 40 3.24 -7.82 5.82
C ALA A 40 2.51 -7.49 7.12
N ILE A 41 2.80 -6.30 7.66
CA ILE A 41 2.14 -5.74 8.84
C ILE A 41 1.03 -4.77 8.41
N TYR A 42 1.35 -3.85 7.49
CA TYR A 42 0.44 -2.82 7.01
C TYR A 42 -0.15 -3.23 5.65
N HIS A 43 -1.47 -3.17 5.54
CA HIS A 43 -2.20 -3.36 4.30
C HIS A 43 -2.75 -2.02 3.85
N MET A 44 -2.07 -1.40 2.89
CA MET A 44 -2.37 -0.02 2.49
C MET A 44 -3.43 0.06 1.40
N MET A 45 -3.51 -0.91 0.50
CA MET A 45 -4.42 -0.88 -0.65
C MET A 45 -5.76 -1.58 -0.42
N VAL A 46 -6.16 -1.85 0.84
CA VAL A 46 -7.39 -2.61 1.15
C VAL A 46 -8.62 -1.98 0.51
N ASP A 47 -8.73 -0.65 0.57
CA ASP A 47 -9.89 0.09 0.05
C ASP A 47 -9.97 0.11 -1.49
N TYR A 48 -8.87 -0.23 -2.19
CA TYR A 48 -8.78 -0.15 -3.65
C TYR A 48 -8.63 -1.52 -4.33
N CYS A 49 -8.16 -2.53 -3.60
CA CYS A 49 -7.83 -3.82 -4.19
C CYS A 49 -9.10 -4.59 -4.56
N PRO A 50 -9.34 -4.89 -5.86
CA PRO A 50 -10.59 -5.50 -6.32
C PRO A 50 -10.78 -6.92 -5.80
N VAL A 51 -9.71 -7.58 -5.34
CA VAL A 51 -9.77 -8.95 -4.82
C VAL A 51 -10.75 -9.09 -3.65
N PHE A 52 -10.92 -8.04 -2.83
CA PHE A 52 -11.84 -8.06 -1.70
C PHE A 52 -13.29 -8.16 -2.17
N SER A 53 -13.70 -7.31 -3.10
CA SER A 53 -15.06 -7.32 -3.67
C SER A 53 -15.28 -8.51 -4.58
N ASP A 54 -14.30 -8.84 -5.42
CA ASP A 54 -14.40 -9.90 -6.43
C ASP A 54 -14.69 -11.26 -5.80
N PHE A 55 -14.05 -11.57 -4.67
CA PHE A 55 -14.24 -12.83 -3.96
C PHE A 55 -15.15 -12.69 -2.74
N ASN A 56 -15.73 -11.51 -2.49
CA ASN A 56 -16.51 -11.23 -1.29
C ASN A 56 -15.78 -11.72 -0.01
N LEU A 57 -14.52 -11.29 0.16
CA LEU A 57 -13.62 -11.86 1.17
C LEU A 57 -14.07 -11.61 2.62
N ASP A 58 -15.00 -10.69 2.82
CA ASP A 58 -15.66 -10.45 4.11
C ASP A 58 -16.33 -11.73 4.66
N ARG A 59 -16.75 -12.66 3.77
CA ARG A 59 -17.32 -13.97 4.15
C ARG A 59 -16.35 -14.86 4.93
N HIS A 60 -15.05 -14.60 4.84
CA HIS A 60 -14.00 -15.33 5.57
C HIS A 60 -13.67 -14.71 6.93
N ALA A 61 -14.53 -13.82 7.45
CA ALA A 61 -14.28 -13.06 8.68
C ALA A 61 -12.94 -12.30 8.64
N LEU A 62 -12.57 -11.82 7.45
CA LEU A 62 -11.38 -11.01 7.23
C LEU A 62 -11.66 -9.57 7.67
N ILE A 63 -11.15 -9.19 8.83
CA ILE A 63 -11.41 -7.88 9.42
C ILE A 63 -10.13 -7.04 9.34
N PHE A 64 -10.24 -5.84 8.79
CA PHE A 64 -9.16 -4.86 8.77
C PHE A 64 -9.44 -3.75 9.78
N ILE A 65 -8.47 -3.50 10.67
CA ILE A 65 -8.53 -2.41 11.64
C ILE A 65 -7.65 -1.25 11.20
N LYS A 66 -8.08 -0.02 11.50
CA LYS A 66 -7.37 1.23 11.17
C LYS A 66 -7.17 2.06 12.46
N PRO A 67 -6.06 1.85 13.19
CA PRO A 67 -5.72 2.62 14.39
C PRO A 67 -5.64 4.13 14.09
N ASN A 68 -5.86 5.01 15.07
CA ASN A 68 -5.74 6.44 14.79
C ASN A 68 -4.28 6.85 14.56
N ALA A 69 -3.34 6.41 15.40
CA ALA A 69 -1.91 6.64 15.16
C ALA A 69 -1.42 5.73 14.01
N GLN A 70 -0.95 6.33 12.92
CA GLN A 70 -0.67 5.63 11.66
C GLN A 70 0.83 5.53 11.37
N THR A 71 1.55 6.63 11.53
CA THR A 71 3.02 6.68 11.40
C THR A 71 3.56 7.70 12.40
N ALA A 72 4.62 7.36 13.11
CA ALA A 72 5.31 8.29 13.98
C ALA A 72 6.80 8.30 13.67
N MET A 73 7.40 9.49 13.72
CA MET A 73 8.85 9.66 13.77
C MET A 73 9.21 10.21 15.14
N VAL A 74 10.09 9.51 15.84
CA VAL A 74 10.65 9.92 17.14
C VAL A 74 12.03 10.52 16.88
N PHE A 75 12.30 11.68 17.46
CA PHE A 75 13.54 12.42 17.30
C PHE A 75 14.49 12.19 18.49
N ASP A 76 15.76 12.55 18.30
CA ASP A 76 16.83 12.39 19.28
C ASP A 76 16.61 13.20 20.58
N ASP A 77 15.94 14.34 20.48
CA ASP A 77 15.52 15.17 21.62
C ASP A 77 14.30 14.62 22.38
N GLY A 78 13.81 13.44 21.99
CA GLY A 78 12.65 12.79 22.60
C GLY A 78 11.29 13.35 22.13
N THR A 79 11.27 14.34 21.25
CA THR A 79 10.04 14.81 20.61
C THR A 79 9.57 13.83 19.52
N SER A 80 8.34 14.00 19.05
CA SER A 80 7.80 13.15 17.99
C SER A 80 6.82 13.89 17.08
N LEU A 81 6.74 13.43 15.84
CA LEU A 81 5.70 13.85 14.89
C LEU A 81 4.90 12.63 14.48
N VAL A 82 3.58 12.71 14.65
CA VAL A 82 2.65 11.60 14.38
C VAL A 82 1.71 11.99 13.25
N MET A 83 1.71 11.19 12.18
CA MET A 83 0.62 11.12 11.22
C MET A 83 -0.47 10.23 11.77
N ALA A 84 -1.68 10.76 11.78
CA ALA A 84 -2.88 10.12 12.28
C ALA A 84 -3.90 9.93 11.16
N ARG A 85 -4.85 9.01 11.37
CA ARG A 85 -5.92 8.76 10.41
C ARG A 85 -6.83 9.97 10.24
N MET A 86 -7.12 10.66 11.33
CA MET A 86 -7.82 11.93 11.27
C MET A 86 -6.87 13.02 10.74
N LEU A 87 -7.29 13.70 9.68
CA LEU A 87 -6.50 14.76 9.05
C LEU A 87 -6.18 15.88 10.04
N GLU A 88 -7.15 16.31 10.83
CA GLU A 88 -6.98 17.40 11.80
C GLU A 88 -5.96 17.04 12.87
N ASP A 89 -5.96 15.80 13.39
CA ASP A 89 -4.93 15.34 14.35
C ASP A 89 -3.51 15.42 13.77
N THR A 90 -3.35 15.10 12.48
CA THR A 90 -2.07 15.23 11.78
C THR A 90 -1.68 16.70 11.61
N ARG A 91 -2.64 17.56 11.25
CA ARG A 91 -2.39 19.01 11.11
C ARG A 91 -1.99 19.62 12.44
N ASP A 92 -2.65 19.25 13.54
CA ASP A 92 -2.31 19.69 14.89
C ASP A 92 -0.92 19.20 15.31
N ALA A 93 -0.55 17.97 14.95
CA ALA A 93 0.78 17.44 15.19
C ALA A 93 1.86 18.21 14.41
N ILE A 94 1.61 18.56 13.15
CA ILE A 94 2.52 19.36 12.31
C ILE A 94 2.60 20.80 12.81
N ALA A 95 1.49 21.40 13.26
CA ALA A 95 1.41 22.79 13.72
C ALA A 95 2.28 23.08 14.94
N LYS A 96 2.63 22.05 15.73
CA LYS A 96 3.62 22.14 16.82
C LYS A 96 5.03 22.50 16.31
N TYR A 97 5.32 22.24 15.03
CA TYR A 97 6.61 22.49 14.39
C TYR A 97 6.56 23.56 13.31
N SER A 98 5.49 23.63 12.51
CA SER A 98 5.24 24.71 11.56
C SER A 98 3.75 24.85 11.22
N PHE A 99 3.17 26.03 11.46
CA PHE A 99 1.81 26.37 11.06
C PHE A 99 1.64 26.40 9.54
N LYS A 100 2.67 26.83 8.80
CA LYS A 100 2.64 26.88 7.34
C LYS A 100 2.60 25.48 6.75
N ASP A 101 3.44 24.58 7.24
CA ASP A 101 3.43 23.18 6.81
C ASP A 101 2.11 22.49 7.16
N ALA A 102 1.50 22.80 8.31
CA ALA A 102 0.20 22.26 8.69
C ALA A 102 -0.92 22.72 7.74
N ALA A 103 -0.87 23.98 7.30
CA ALA A 103 -1.80 24.52 6.30
C ALA A 103 -1.56 23.88 4.92
N THR A 104 -0.29 23.75 4.51
CA THR A 104 0.09 23.09 3.25
C THR A 104 -0.37 21.63 3.22
N PHE A 105 -0.11 20.87 4.29
CA PHE A 105 -0.51 19.47 4.42
C PHE A 105 -2.04 19.31 4.28
N GLY A 106 -2.82 20.15 4.97
CA GLY A 106 -4.28 20.12 4.90
C GLY A 106 -4.81 20.38 3.48
N LYS A 107 -4.24 21.36 2.77
CA LYS A 107 -4.60 21.68 1.38
C LYS A 107 -4.24 20.52 0.44
N LEU A 108 -3.01 20.02 0.53
CA LEU A 108 -2.50 18.96 -0.35
C LEU A 108 -3.25 17.65 -0.16
N THR A 109 -3.52 17.24 1.08
CA THR A 109 -4.19 15.96 1.36
C THR A 109 -5.53 15.84 0.64
N LYS A 110 -6.30 16.93 0.54
CA LYS A 110 -7.58 16.94 -0.20
C LYS A 110 -7.37 16.71 -1.69
N THR A 111 -6.39 17.39 -2.30
CA THR A 111 -6.07 17.25 -3.72
C THR A 111 -5.47 15.88 -4.02
N TRP A 112 -4.53 15.42 -3.20
CA TRP A 112 -3.87 14.13 -3.36
C TRP A 112 -4.81 12.96 -3.16
N ARG A 113 -5.78 13.04 -2.23
CA ARG A 113 -6.81 12.01 -2.10
C ARG A 113 -7.58 11.83 -3.41
N ARG A 114 -7.97 12.93 -4.06
CA ARG A 114 -8.62 12.86 -5.37
C ARG A 114 -7.71 12.26 -6.44
N VAL A 115 -6.43 12.66 -6.47
CA VAL A 115 -5.45 12.08 -7.40
C VAL A 115 -5.34 10.58 -7.23
N VAL A 116 -5.32 10.11 -5.98
CA VAL A 116 -5.22 8.69 -5.66
C VAL A 116 -6.51 7.96 -6.05
N ASP A 117 -7.67 8.46 -5.63
CA ASP A 117 -8.97 7.82 -5.84
C ASP A 117 -9.38 7.77 -7.33
N GLU A 118 -9.14 8.86 -8.06
CA GLU A 118 -9.60 9.01 -9.44
C GLU A 118 -8.58 8.48 -10.47
N VAL A 119 -7.29 8.42 -10.12
CA VAL A 119 -6.21 8.12 -11.08
C VAL A 119 -5.26 7.03 -10.58
N VAL A 120 -4.46 7.32 -9.55
CA VAL A 120 -3.28 6.51 -9.23
C VAL A 120 -3.65 5.11 -8.73
N ALA A 121 -4.60 4.99 -7.81
CA ALA A 121 -4.97 3.68 -7.27
C ALA A 121 -5.70 2.80 -8.32
N PRO A 122 -6.70 3.29 -9.07
CA PRO A 122 -7.32 2.50 -10.15
C PRO A 122 -6.31 2.04 -11.21
N ALA A 123 -5.33 2.90 -11.56
CA ALA A 123 -4.29 2.57 -12.54
C ALA A 123 -3.44 1.36 -12.14
N THR A 124 -3.35 1.01 -10.84
CA THR A 124 -2.60 -0.16 -10.36
C THR A 124 -3.30 -1.50 -10.62
N TYR A 125 -4.58 -1.49 -11.04
CA TYR A 125 -5.39 -2.69 -11.24
C TYR A 125 -5.90 -2.87 -12.68
N VAL A 126 -5.42 -2.04 -13.61
CA VAL A 126 -5.71 -2.16 -15.04
C VAL A 126 -4.43 -2.49 -15.82
N PRO A 127 -4.54 -3.10 -17.01
CA PRO A 127 -3.39 -3.30 -17.88
C PRO A 127 -2.68 -1.98 -18.18
N ALA A 128 -1.35 -2.03 -18.29
CA ALA A 128 -0.55 -0.86 -18.65
C ALA A 128 -0.97 -0.32 -20.03
N MET A 129 -1.25 0.97 -20.10
CA MET A 129 -1.47 1.68 -21.36
C MET A 129 -0.14 2.04 -22.01
N ALA A 130 -0.13 2.22 -23.33
CA ALA A 130 1.04 2.77 -24.00
C ALA A 130 1.32 4.19 -23.48
N PRO A 131 2.60 4.61 -23.30
CA PRO A 131 2.92 5.90 -22.70
C PRO A 131 2.24 7.10 -23.38
N VAL A 132 2.18 7.10 -24.72
CA VAL A 132 1.53 8.17 -25.50
C VAL A 132 0.03 8.24 -25.24
N GLU A 133 -0.65 7.10 -25.16
CA GLU A 133 -2.08 7.03 -24.88
C GLU A 133 -2.39 7.49 -23.46
N LEU A 134 -1.54 7.11 -22.50
CA LEU A 134 -1.63 7.55 -21.12
C LEU A 134 -1.50 9.08 -21.01
N THR A 135 -0.49 9.67 -21.66
CA THR A 135 -0.33 11.13 -21.69
C THR A 135 -1.55 11.82 -22.27
N ILE A 136 -2.03 11.38 -23.44
CA ILE A 136 -3.23 11.94 -24.09
C ILE A 136 -4.45 11.83 -23.18
N ALA A 137 -4.63 10.71 -22.46
CA ALA A 137 -5.74 10.53 -21.55
C ALA A 137 -5.65 11.46 -20.34
N MET A 138 -4.46 11.58 -19.73
CA MET A 138 -4.21 12.42 -18.56
C MET A 138 -4.37 13.92 -18.87
N GLU A 139 -3.95 14.37 -20.05
CA GLU A 139 -4.09 15.76 -20.50
C GLU A 139 -5.55 16.23 -20.65
N ARG A 140 -6.52 15.32 -20.71
CA ARG A 140 -7.95 15.68 -20.84
C ARG A 140 -8.56 16.21 -19.56
N THR A 141 -7.90 16.03 -18.42
CA THR A 141 -8.45 16.41 -17.11
C THR A 141 -7.41 17.19 -16.32
N ASP A 142 -7.86 18.12 -15.48
CA ASP A 142 -6.93 18.88 -14.63
C ASP A 142 -6.22 17.98 -13.62
N ILE A 143 -6.88 16.90 -13.17
CA ILE A 143 -6.28 15.94 -12.24
C ILE A 143 -5.22 15.06 -12.90
N GLY A 144 -5.44 14.65 -14.16
CA GLY A 144 -4.45 13.91 -14.92
C GLY A 144 -3.23 14.76 -15.26
N LYS A 145 -3.42 16.04 -15.62
CA LYS A 145 -2.31 17.00 -15.78
C LYS A 145 -1.47 17.13 -14.51
N ALA A 146 -2.12 17.24 -13.35
CA ALA A 146 -1.40 17.29 -12.07
C ALA A 146 -0.59 16.01 -11.79
N VAL A 147 -1.11 14.83 -12.18
CA VAL A 147 -0.38 13.57 -12.08
C VAL A 147 0.83 13.55 -13.01
N LEU A 148 0.69 14.00 -14.26
CA LEU A 148 1.81 14.10 -15.20
C LEU A 148 2.91 15.01 -14.67
N GLU A 149 2.57 16.20 -14.18
CA GLU A 149 3.53 17.15 -13.61
C GLU A 149 4.28 16.55 -12.40
N MET A 150 3.58 15.85 -11.51
CA MET A 150 4.24 15.17 -10.39
C MET A 150 5.10 13.99 -10.84
N THR A 151 4.73 13.30 -11.92
CA THR A 151 5.44 12.11 -12.41
C THR A 151 6.87 12.46 -12.83
N GLU A 152 7.09 13.61 -13.45
CA GLU A 152 8.43 14.03 -13.92
C GLU A 152 9.43 14.33 -12.79
N ARG A 153 8.96 14.40 -11.54
CA ARG A 153 9.72 14.88 -10.39
C ARG A 153 10.10 13.75 -9.44
N SER A 154 11.12 13.98 -8.64
CA SER A 154 11.50 13.09 -7.54
C SER A 154 10.73 13.36 -6.25
N PRO A 155 10.57 12.36 -5.36
CA PRO A 155 9.99 12.57 -4.03
C PRO A 155 10.69 13.67 -3.24
N LEU A 156 12.02 13.76 -3.32
CA LEU A 156 12.82 14.76 -2.62
C LEU A 156 12.48 16.18 -3.10
N GLU A 157 12.41 16.41 -4.41
CA GLU A 157 12.03 17.72 -4.97
C GLU A 157 10.62 18.12 -4.53
N ILE A 158 9.65 17.20 -4.64
CA ILE A 158 8.27 17.46 -4.25
C ILE A 158 8.19 17.83 -2.76
N ILE A 159 8.80 17.04 -1.87
CA ILE A 159 8.70 17.27 -0.42
C ILE A 159 9.46 18.53 0.01
N THR A 160 10.64 18.80 -0.55
CA THR A 160 11.44 19.97 -0.15
C THR A 160 10.86 21.29 -0.66
N GLU A 161 10.17 21.30 -1.79
CA GLU A 161 9.44 22.49 -2.26
C GLU A 161 8.15 22.76 -1.47
N LEU A 162 7.45 21.72 -1.03
CA LEU A 162 6.14 21.87 -0.39
C LEU A 162 6.22 22.19 1.11
N PHE A 163 7.21 21.64 1.81
CA PHE A 163 7.35 21.78 3.26
C PHE A 163 8.64 22.52 3.60
N GLU A 164 8.68 23.23 4.73
CA GLU A 164 9.85 24.02 5.15
C GLU A 164 10.55 23.48 6.39
N ASN A 165 9.81 22.85 7.31
CA ASN A 165 10.38 22.33 8.55
C ASN A 165 11.05 20.97 8.31
N ASP A 166 12.29 20.81 8.76
CA ASP A 166 13.08 19.59 8.51
C ASP A 166 12.48 18.32 9.13
N ARG A 167 11.81 18.42 10.29
CA ARG A 167 11.13 17.27 10.92
C ARG A 167 9.91 16.84 10.12
N VAL A 168 9.18 17.81 9.56
CA VAL A 168 8.05 17.54 8.68
C VAL A 168 8.54 16.92 7.38
N ARG A 169 9.56 17.51 6.74
CA ARG A 169 10.19 16.96 5.52
C ARG A 169 10.68 15.53 5.74
N ALA A 170 11.36 15.26 6.85
CA ALA A 170 11.88 13.93 7.17
C ALA A 170 10.75 12.88 7.25
N LEU A 171 9.65 13.17 7.96
CA LEU A 171 8.52 12.24 8.05
C LEU A 171 7.81 12.07 6.70
N MET A 172 7.54 13.17 5.98
CA MET A 172 6.85 13.10 4.69
C MET A 172 7.67 12.30 3.68
N LEU A 173 8.98 12.55 3.61
CA LEU A 173 9.88 11.82 2.70
C LEU A 173 10.00 10.34 3.09
N TYR A 174 10.10 10.02 4.39
CA TYR A 174 10.10 8.63 4.86
C TYR A 174 8.84 7.88 4.41
N VAL A 175 7.66 8.49 4.58
CA VAL A 175 6.40 7.87 4.17
C VAL A 175 6.32 7.76 2.65
N SER A 176 6.70 8.80 1.91
CA SER A 176 6.72 8.80 0.44
C SER A 176 7.71 7.81 -0.19
N CYS A 177 8.67 7.29 0.57
CA CYS A 177 9.68 6.35 0.07
C CYS A 177 9.58 4.96 0.72
N MET A 178 8.56 4.69 1.54
CA MET A 178 8.49 3.48 2.37
C MET A 178 8.42 2.16 1.61
N TRP A 179 8.15 2.20 0.29
CA TRP A 179 8.20 1.05 -0.60
C TRP A 179 9.60 0.77 -1.19
N GLY A 180 10.64 1.39 -0.64
CA GLY A 180 12.00 1.24 -1.13
C GLY A 180 12.32 2.11 -2.34
N LEU A 181 11.62 3.23 -2.50
CA LEU A 181 11.91 4.22 -3.55
C LEU A 181 13.14 5.04 -3.15
N ASP A 182 14.07 5.27 -4.08
CA ASP A 182 15.11 6.28 -3.88
C ASP A 182 14.44 7.66 -3.89
N PRO A 183 14.60 8.49 -2.84
CA PRO A 183 14.00 9.82 -2.80
C PRO A 183 14.46 10.75 -3.93
N ARG A 184 15.57 10.46 -4.61
CA ARG A 184 16.13 11.27 -5.70
C ARG A 184 15.72 10.80 -7.10
N GLU A 185 15.10 9.63 -7.22
CA GLU A 185 14.67 9.10 -8.51
C GLU A 185 13.54 9.96 -9.07
N SER A 186 13.71 10.49 -10.29
CA SER A 186 12.64 11.16 -11.03
C SER A 186 11.76 10.14 -11.76
N GLY A 187 10.60 10.53 -12.27
CA GLY A 187 9.67 9.58 -12.91
C GLY A 187 8.76 8.84 -11.94
N VAL A 188 8.97 8.99 -10.62
CA VAL A 188 8.22 8.28 -9.57
C VAL A 188 7.48 9.22 -8.61
N GLY A 189 7.43 10.52 -8.88
CA GLY A 189 6.81 11.49 -7.98
C GLY A 189 5.30 11.31 -7.77
N PHE A 190 4.59 10.61 -8.67
CA PHE A 190 3.19 10.22 -8.46
C PHE A 190 2.99 9.24 -7.28
N PHE A 191 4.06 8.59 -6.79
CA PHE A 191 4.00 7.79 -5.56
C PHE A 191 3.89 8.66 -4.30
N VAL A 192 4.31 9.92 -4.33
CA VAL A 192 4.19 10.85 -3.19
C VAL A 192 2.74 10.97 -2.71
N PRO A 193 1.76 11.36 -3.55
CA PRO A 193 0.36 11.42 -3.13
C PRO A 193 -0.17 10.05 -2.72
N LEU A 194 0.17 8.97 -3.44
CA LEU A 194 -0.27 7.61 -3.09
C LEU A 194 0.18 7.25 -1.67
N LEU A 195 1.48 7.31 -1.40
CA LEU A 195 2.05 6.84 -0.15
C LEU A 195 1.71 7.76 1.03
N LEU A 196 1.53 9.06 0.82
CA LEU A 196 1.09 9.96 1.90
C LEU A 196 -0.39 9.80 2.23
N VAL A 197 -1.27 9.66 1.22
CA VAL A 197 -2.69 9.36 1.46
C VAL A 197 -2.83 8.02 2.18
N GLN A 198 -2.10 7.00 1.72
CA GLN A 198 -2.13 5.67 2.33
C GLN A 198 -1.39 5.61 3.67
N GLY A 199 -0.42 6.49 3.89
CA GLY A 199 0.27 6.68 5.15
C GLY A 199 -0.65 7.16 6.28
N LEU A 200 -1.82 7.73 5.95
CA LEU A 200 -2.90 8.08 6.88
C LEU A 200 -3.94 6.97 7.05
N ASN A 201 -3.88 5.89 6.26
CA ASN A 201 -4.98 4.93 6.13
C ASN A 201 -4.51 3.47 6.07
N LYS A 202 -3.38 3.16 6.70
CA LYS A 202 -2.87 1.81 6.84
C LYS A 202 -3.85 0.94 7.62
N CYS A 203 -4.10 -0.24 7.08
CA CYS A 203 -4.91 -1.27 7.73
C CYS A 203 -4.01 -2.34 8.35
N TYR A 204 -4.52 -2.98 9.40
CA TYR A 204 -3.94 -4.20 9.96
C TYR A 204 -4.97 -5.31 9.84
N CYS A 205 -4.54 -6.49 9.38
CA CYS A 205 -5.40 -7.66 9.36
C CYS A 205 -5.59 -8.19 10.80
N TYR A 206 -6.80 -8.12 11.31
CA TYR A 206 -7.12 -8.55 12.68
C TYR A 206 -6.96 -10.06 12.84
N GLY A 207 -6.07 -10.45 13.75
CA GLY A 207 -5.65 -11.85 13.93
C GLY A 207 -4.54 -12.29 12.98
N GLY A 208 -3.81 -11.35 12.37
CA GLY A 208 -2.59 -11.62 11.59
C GLY A 208 -2.81 -11.60 10.08
N SER A 209 -1.76 -11.25 9.33
CA SER A 209 -1.81 -11.15 7.87
C SER A 209 -1.96 -12.52 7.18
N HIS A 210 -1.58 -13.62 7.84
CA HIS A 210 -1.79 -14.97 7.32
C HIS A 210 -3.27 -15.30 7.05
N LYS A 211 -4.21 -14.71 7.81
CA LYS A 211 -5.65 -14.87 7.53
C LYS A 211 -6.03 -14.44 6.12
N PHE A 212 -5.39 -13.41 5.58
CA PHE A 212 -5.65 -12.97 4.21
C PHE A 212 -5.19 -14.01 3.18
N ALA A 213 -4.00 -14.61 3.38
CA ALA A 213 -3.55 -15.73 2.55
C ALA A 213 -4.50 -16.92 2.64
N GLY A 214 -4.90 -17.29 3.86
CA GLY A 214 -5.87 -18.36 4.10
C GLY A 214 -7.21 -18.14 3.40
N ALA A 215 -7.73 -16.90 3.39
CA ALA A 215 -8.97 -16.57 2.68
C ALA A 215 -8.84 -16.80 1.16
N LEU A 216 -7.74 -16.36 0.55
CA LEU A 216 -7.49 -16.59 -0.88
C LEU A 216 -7.26 -18.07 -1.23
N VAL A 217 -6.62 -18.82 -0.33
CA VAL A 217 -6.45 -20.28 -0.49
C VAL A 217 -7.81 -20.99 -0.46
N ARG A 218 -8.73 -20.58 0.42
CA ARG A 218 -10.09 -21.14 0.44
C ARG A 218 -10.81 -20.94 -0.89
N GLU A 219 -10.69 -19.76 -1.52
CA GLU A 219 -11.26 -19.54 -2.86
C GLU A 219 -10.68 -20.48 -3.93
N VAL A 220 -9.38 -20.80 -3.84
CA VAL A 220 -8.75 -21.78 -4.76
C VAL A 220 -9.33 -23.17 -4.53
N LEU A 221 -9.42 -23.62 -3.28
CA LEU A 221 -9.91 -24.95 -2.93
C LEU A 221 -11.41 -25.12 -3.23
N GLU A 222 -12.22 -24.10 -2.94
CA GLU A 222 -13.67 -24.09 -3.23
C GLU A 222 -13.96 -24.20 -4.74
N ALA A 223 -13.10 -23.60 -5.57
CA ALA A 223 -13.16 -23.72 -7.02
C ALA A 223 -12.54 -25.02 -7.58
N GLY A 224 -12.17 -25.98 -6.71
CA GLY A 224 -11.62 -27.28 -7.10
C GLY A 224 -10.13 -27.27 -7.45
N GLY A 225 -9.42 -26.18 -7.15
CA GLY A 225 -7.97 -26.13 -7.20
C GLY A 225 -7.34 -26.93 -6.06
N ILE A 226 -6.04 -27.23 -6.19
CA ILE A 226 -5.27 -27.94 -5.17
C ILE A 226 -4.09 -27.10 -4.68
N VAL A 227 -3.64 -27.39 -3.47
CA VAL A 227 -2.44 -26.81 -2.87
C VAL A 227 -1.45 -27.94 -2.58
N LEU A 228 -0.23 -27.77 -3.05
CA LEU A 228 0.92 -28.64 -2.82
C LEU A 228 1.95 -27.84 -2.03
N ASP A 229 1.90 -27.93 -0.70
CA ASP A 229 2.94 -27.39 0.18
C ASP A 229 4.14 -28.34 0.24
N SER A 230 5.24 -27.87 0.86
CA SER A 230 6.48 -28.63 0.98
C SER A 230 7.02 -29.13 -0.38
N ALA A 231 6.68 -28.41 -1.45
CA ALA A 231 6.92 -28.79 -2.84
C ALA A 231 7.77 -27.70 -3.52
N GLU A 232 9.08 -27.92 -3.58
CA GLU A 232 9.97 -27.00 -4.27
C GLU A 232 9.93 -27.23 -5.79
N VAL A 233 9.64 -26.18 -6.55
CA VAL A 233 9.78 -26.22 -8.01
C VAL A 233 11.27 -26.11 -8.36
N VAL A 234 11.88 -27.24 -8.72
CA VAL A 234 13.33 -27.31 -9.05
C VAL A 234 13.64 -27.11 -10.54
N LYS A 235 12.64 -27.28 -11.41
CA LYS A 235 12.82 -27.18 -12.86
C LYS A 235 11.50 -26.86 -13.56
N ILE A 236 11.56 -25.99 -14.56
CA ILE A 236 10.46 -25.71 -15.49
C ILE A 236 10.83 -26.27 -16.85
N PHE A 237 10.01 -27.18 -17.39
CA PHE A 237 10.19 -27.71 -18.74
C PHE A 237 9.44 -26.83 -19.73
N LEU A 238 10.17 -26.25 -20.68
CA LEU A 238 9.59 -25.49 -21.79
C LEU A 238 9.69 -26.35 -23.06
N GLN A 239 8.58 -26.49 -23.76
CA GLN A 239 8.51 -27.14 -25.06
C GLN A 239 7.77 -26.19 -26.00
N ASN A 240 8.44 -25.78 -27.08
CA ASN A 240 7.88 -24.92 -28.13
C ASN A 240 7.13 -25.76 -29.16
#